data_AF-A0A5C7S274-F1
#
_entry.id   AF-A0A5C7S274-F1
#
_cell.length_a   1.000
_cell.length_b   1.000
_cell.length_c   1.000
_cell.angle_alpha   90.00
_cell.angle_beta   90.00
_cell.angle_gamma   90.00
#
_symmetry.space_group_name_H-M   'P 1'
#
loop_
_entity.id
_entity.type
_entity.pdbx_description
1 polymer ?
#
loop_
_entity_poly.entity_id
_entity_poly.type
_entity_poly.pdbx_seq_one_letter_code
_entity_poly.pdbx_strand_id
1 'polypeptide(L)'
;MTLYKTLNRRMVTSSESGTVPASERFSGGKRVIDLTPFFGDGSALETSKSVRAPAGQWSMTVVDEMVVEHMDSLYGLVEPMDVIEIRMRHRPDPAATGAEPPIVMRGFVCNVGRALSMGSNGAPARAVTLSGMDYGKVLEMIQIRYLPNYVIGQNLLTVLNMFVNYGVEAKPNQPGNDFVRQIVEKVINPFIAGMASLGAAPTTPNGLSCIRLVGHEATASAGTISAFGAQSAQGTLWDVLRGLLDVGPWTELFIEDRPEVMDDPKRPGGVVLVYRDNPFKALDPARGHIMPGATKVETLAVADDAVIALEVGRSDANVANYFQVNMPRMGLIDAGAMSLAGQQRNPDAFYLTKHPNATPTLYGLRFMEADTQMGGADSRGRVDGQSAAAVKEGQRKDQLWIDQRRAQLMAMNKDNVVFETGSITLRGQATLRPGMYLRIQHGPLALRPFVWECYVVAVQHRMVPFQGFVTVATFERGTMFAERIRRGAGLDSAYLAEWNQGGALG
;
A
#
# COMPACT_ATOMS: atom_id res chain seq x y z
N MET A 1 -12.86 -15.72 -11.44
CA MET A 1 -13.08 -14.63 -10.46
C MET A 1 -14.26 -15.00 -9.63
N THR A 2 -14.20 -14.80 -8.31
CA THR A 2 -15.22 -15.36 -7.43
C THR A 2 -15.82 -14.27 -6.56
N LEU A 3 -17.14 -14.18 -6.55
CA LEU A 3 -17.90 -13.33 -5.64
C LEU A 3 -18.53 -14.17 -4.54
N TYR A 4 -18.42 -13.72 -3.31
CA TYR A 4 -19.01 -14.33 -2.12
C TYR A 4 -20.09 -13.42 -1.56
N LYS A 5 -21.30 -13.96 -1.43
CA LYS A 5 -22.43 -13.23 -0.87
C LYS A 5 -22.24 -13.06 0.64
N THR A 6 -22.10 -11.82 1.10
CA THR A 6 -21.89 -11.52 2.53
C THR A 6 -23.18 -11.10 3.21
N LEU A 7 -24.06 -10.36 2.54
CA LEU A 7 -25.27 -9.85 3.15
C LEU A 7 -26.42 -10.85 3.10
N ASN A 8 -27.35 -10.69 4.05
CA ASN A 8 -28.64 -11.37 4.06
C ASN A 8 -29.75 -10.32 4.14
N ARG A 9 -29.74 -9.33 3.23
CA ARG A 9 -30.70 -8.24 3.30
C ARG A 9 -32.09 -8.77 2.94
N ARG A 10 -32.99 -8.73 3.92
CA ARG A 10 -34.37 -9.23 3.81
C ARG A 10 -35.42 -8.16 3.52
N MET A 11 -35.00 -6.91 3.28
CA MET A 11 -35.92 -5.77 3.38
C MET A 11 -35.78 -4.81 2.20
N VAL A 12 -36.76 -4.85 1.29
CA VAL A 12 -37.21 -3.67 0.53
C VAL A 12 -38.49 -3.17 1.21
N THR A 13 -38.49 -1.91 1.65
CA THR A 13 -39.68 -1.28 2.24
C THR A 13 -40.75 -1.15 1.15
N SER A 14 -41.87 -1.85 1.29
CA SER A 14 -43.03 -1.72 0.39
C SER A 14 -44.16 -0.98 1.11
N SER A 15 -45.02 -0.30 0.34
CA SER A 15 -46.18 0.43 0.86
C SER A 15 -47.31 -0.47 1.38
N GLU A 16 -47.27 -1.78 1.09
CA GLU A 16 -48.32 -2.74 1.44
C GLU A 16 -47.82 -3.74 2.48
N SER A 17 -47.71 -3.33 3.75
CA SER A 17 -47.59 -4.16 4.97
C SER A 17 -46.67 -5.41 4.97
N GLY A 18 -45.79 -5.56 3.98
CA GLY A 18 -45.05 -6.77 3.70
C GLY A 18 -43.63 -6.43 3.29
N THR A 19 -42.67 -6.94 4.05
CA THR A 19 -41.26 -6.88 3.74
C THR A 19 -40.99 -7.79 2.55
N VAL A 20 -40.60 -7.24 1.39
CA VAL A 20 -40.22 -8.06 0.24
C VAL A 20 -38.76 -8.49 0.38
N PRO A 21 -38.46 -9.79 0.40
CA PRO A 21 -37.10 -10.28 0.58
C PRO A 21 -36.26 -10.07 -0.69
N ALA A 22 -35.22 -9.23 -0.62
CA ALA A 22 -34.30 -8.99 -1.73
C ALA A 22 -33.36 -10.18 -2.00
N SER A 23 -32.95 -10.92 -0.96
CA SER A 23 -31.88 -11.92 -1.01
C SER A 23 -32.33 -13.39 -0.82
N GLU A 24 -33.62 -13.70 -0.86
CA GLU A 24 -34.10 -15.09 -0.64
C GLU A 24 -33.68 -16.08 -1.74
N ARG A 25 -33.18 -15.60 -2.88
CA ARG A 25 -32.69 -16.43 -3.98
C ARG A 25 -31.41 -17.22 -3.66
N PHE A 26 -30.70 -16.85 -2.60
CA PHE A 26 -29.56 -17.60 -2.05
C PHE A 26 -29.92 -18.32 -0.74
N SER A 27 -31.21 -18.43 -0.40
CA SER A 27 -31.67 -19.19 0.76
C SER A 27 -31.45 -20.70 0.51
N GLY A 28 -30.63 -21.35 1.34
CA GLY A 28 -30.33 -22.79 1.23
C GLY A 28 -29.32 -23.23 0.16
N GLY A 29 -28.76 -22.31 -0.64
CA GLY A 29 -27.79 -22.63 -1.73
C GLY A 29 -26.34 -22.19 -1.48
N LYS A 30 -25.44 -22.51 -2.42
CA LYS A 30 -24.05 -22.01 -2.40
C LYS A 30 -24.04 -20.50 -2.65
N ARG A 31 -23.52 -19.74 -1.68
CA ARG A 31 -23.41 -18.27 -1.68
C ARG A 31 -22.21 -17.74 -2.48
N VAL A 32 -21.93 -18.36 -3.62
CA VAL A 32 -20.74 -18.13 -4.43
C VAL A 32 -21.16 -17.97 -5.88
N ILE A 33 -20.72 -16.90 -6.53
CA ILE A 33 -20.96 -16.65 -7.95
C ILE A 33 -19.60 -16.61 -8.65
N ASP A 34 -19.40 -17.47 -9.65
CA ASP A 34 -18.27 -17.33 -10.58
C ASP A 34 -18.62 -16.23 -11.60
N LEU A 35 -17.82 -15.17 -11.61
CA LEU A 35 -18.02 -14.03 -12.50
C LEU A 35 -17.34 -14.22 -13.87
N THR A 36 -16.52 -15.25 -14.03
CA THR A 36 -15.72 -15.49 -15.24
C THR A 36 -16.58 -15.67 -16.50
N PRO A 37 -17.71 -16.39 -16.48
CA PRO A 37 -18.54 -16.59 -17.68
C PRO A 37 -19.13 -15.31 -18.27
N PHE A 38 -19.24 -14.23 -17.48
CA PHE A 38 -19.84 -12.95 -17.91
C PHE A 38 -18.85 -12.02 -18.62
N PHE A 39 -17.59 -12.46 -18.78
CA PHE A 39 -16.58 -11.73 -19.56
C PHE A 39 -16.70 -12.08 -21.04
N GLY A 40 -17.39 -11.20 -21.77
CA GLY A 40 -17.53 -11.27 -23.23
C GLY A 40 -16.90 -10.06 -23.92
N ASP A 41 -17.33 -9.81 -25.15
CA ASP A 41 -16.92 -8.65 -25.92
C ASP A 41 -17.35 -7.34 -25.24
N GLY A 42 -16.41 -6.41 -25.09
CA GLY A 42 -16.64 -5.12 -24.40
C GLY A 42 -16.51 -5.19 -22.87
N SER A 43 -16.28 -6.37 -22.30
CA SER A 43 -15.95 -6.49 -20.87
C SER A 43 -14.52 -6.01 -20.60
N ALA A 44 -14.28 -5.54 -19.38
CA ALA A 44 -12.95 -5.14 -18.93
C ALA A 44 -12.83 -5.32 -17.42
N LEU A 45 -11.62 -5.59 -16.96
CA LEU A 45 -11.28 -5.66 -15.54
C LEU A 45 -10.04 -4.83 -15.29
N GLU A 46 -10.15 -3.93 -14.32
CA GLU A 46 -9.06 -3.07 -13.88
C GLU A 46 -8.91 -3.14 -12.37
N THR A 47 -7.67 -3.29 -11.90
CA THR A 47 -7.31 -3.14 -10.49
C THR A 47 -6.18 -2.14 -10.37
N SER A 48 -6.14 -1.36 -9.29
CA SER A 48 -5.11 -0.36 -9.03
C SER A 48 -4.80 -0.30 -7.54
N LYS A 49 -3.52 -0.26 -7.19
CA LYS A 49 -3.08 -0.25 -5.79
C LYS A 49 -1.76 0.50 -5.63
N SER A 50 -1.58 1.18 -4.50
CA SER A 50 -0.36 1.92 -4.18
C SER A 50 0.03 1.76 -2.70
N VAL A 51 1.33 1.79 -2.41
CA VAL A 51 1.85 1.87 -1.02
C VAL A 51 1.58 3.23 -0.35
N ARG A 52 1.06 4.21 -1.10
CA ARG A 52 0.78 5.58 -0.62
C ARG A 52 -0.71 5.84 -0.38
N ALA A 53 -1.57 4.86 -0.66
CA ALA A 53 -3.02 4.97 -0.54
C ALA A 53 -3.55 4.01 0.53
N PRO A 54 -4.64 4.37 1.24
CA PRO A 54 -5.26 3.51 2.24
C PRO A 54 -5.85 2.23 1.65
N ALA A 55 -6.44 2.32 0.45
CA ALA A 55 -7.13 1.23 -0.22
C ALA A 55 -6.80 1.17 -1.71
N GLY A 56 -6.67 -0.04 -2.23
CA GLY A 56 -6.69 -0.33 -3.66
C GLY A 56 -8.11 -0.28 -4.22
N GLN A 57 -8.23 -0.01 -5.51
CA GLN A 57 -9.51 0.06 -6.23
C GLN A 57 -9.58 -1.04 -7.29
N TRP A 58 -10.79 -1.49 -7.58
CA TRP A 58 -11.05 -2.36 -8.72
C TRP A 58 -12.37 -1.97 -9.40
N SER A 59 -12.44 -2.22 -10.70
CA SER A 59 -13.63 -2.01 -11.51
C SER A 59 -13.70 -3.11 -12.55
N MET A 60 -14.90 -3.61 -12.81
CA MET A 60 -15.15 -4.47 -13.94
C MET A 60 -16.43 -4.06 -14.66
N THR A 61 -16.42 -4.27 -15.96
CA THR A 61 -17.61 -4.22 -16.79
C THR A 61 -17.83 -5.59 -17.38
N VAL A 62 -19.04 -6.11 -17.25
CA VAL A 62 -19.47 -7.41 -17.74
C VAL A 62 -20.77 -7.29 -18.51
N VAL A 63 -21.04 -8.26 -19.37
CA VAL A 63 -22.29 -8.30 -20.14
C VAL A 63 -23.45 -8.58 -19.19
N ASP A 64 -24.56 -7.88 -19.36
CA ASP A 64 -25.78 -8.10 -18.58
C ASP A 64 -26.53 -9.33 -19.10
N GLU A 65 -26.23 -10.48 -18.50
CA GLU A 65 -26.88 -11.75 -18.80
C GLU A 65 -27.56 -12.33 -17.58
N MET A 66 -28.58 -13.17 -17.82
CA MET A 66 -29.30 -13.85 -16.76
C MET A 66 -28.45 -14.99 -16.19
N VAL A 67 -28.21 -14.96 -14.89
CA VAL A 67 -27.71 -16.11 -14.14
C VAL A 67 -28.84 -17.11 -14.00
N VAL A 68 -28.84 -18.12 -14.85
CA VAL A 68 -29.93 -19.09 -15.00
C VAL A 68 -30.33 -19.73 -13.67
N GLU A 69 -29.35 -20.05 -12.82
CA GLU A 69 -29.58 -20.67 -11.51
C GLU A 69 -30.38 -19.78 -10.54
N HIS A 70 -30.29 -18.45 -10.68
CA HIS A 70 -30.93 -17.49 -9.77
C HIS A 70 -32.00 -16.64 -10.44
N MET A 71 -32.25 -16.86 -11.74
CA MET A 71 -33.27 -16.16 -12.54
C MET A 71 -33.17 -14.63 -12.46
N ASP A 72 -31.94 -14.09 -12.36
CA ASP A 72 -31.68 -12.65 -12.36
C ASP A 72 -30.34 -12.31 -13.03
N SER A 73 -30.14 -11.03 -13.31
CA SER A 73 -28.87 -10.46 -13.73
C SER A 73 -27.90 -10.27 -12.56
N LEU A 74 -26.60 -10.13 -12.84
CA LEU A 74 -25.62 -9.73 -11.83
C LEU A 74 -25.99 -8.41 -11.14
N TYR A 75 -26.68 -7.50 -11.82
CA TYR A 75 -27.17 -6.27 -11.20
C TYR A 75 -28.14 -6.51 -10.04
N GLY A 76 -29.01 -7.52 -10.15
CA GLY A 76 -29.96 -7.89 -9.09
C GLY A 76 -29.34 -8.79 -8.01
N LEU A 77 -28.29 -9.55 -8.35
CA LEU A 77 -27.68 -10.52 -7.44
C LEU A 77 -26.53 -9.96 -6.61
N VAL A 78 -25.75 -9.04 -7.16
CA VAL A 78 -24.59 -8.46 -6.49
C VAL A 78 -25.04 -7.29 -5.62
N GLU A 79 -24.61 -7.30 -4.36
CA GLU A 79 -24.91 -6.24 -3.40
C GLU A 79 -23.63 -5.53 -2.95
N PRO A 80 -23.72 -4.23 -2.61
CA PRO A 80 -22.63 -3.57 -1.90
C PRO A 80 -22.24 -4.35 -0.65
N MET A 81 -20.94 -4.43 -0.35
CA MET A 81 -20.32 -5.24 0.71
C MET A 81 -20.17 -6.74 0.44
N ASP A 82 -20.63 -7.26 -0.70
CA ASP A 82 -20.22 -8.61 -1.13
C ASP A 82 -18.69 -8.66 -1.29
N VAL A 83 -18.10 -9.81 -0.99
CA VAL A 83 -16.63 -9.98 -1.09
C VAL A 83 -16.28 -10.50 -2.47
N ILE A 84 -15.23 -9.95 -3.06
CA ILE A 84 -14.67 -10.43 -4.30
C ILE A 84 -13.24 -10.96 -4.10
N GLU A 85 -12.93 -12.04 -4.79
CA GLU A 85 -11.57 -12.53 -4.99
C GLU A 85 -11.22 -12.49 -6.49
N ILE A 86 -10.25 -11.65 -6.81
CA ILE A 86 -9.75 -11.44 -8.17
C ILE A 86 -8.45 -12.22 -8.32
N ARG A 87 -8.45 -13.15 -9.27
CA ARG A 87 -7.28 -13.95 -9.65
C ARG A 87 -7.06 -13.83 -11.15
N MET A 88 -5.81 -13.63 -11.56
CA MET A 88 -5.43 -13.48 -12.96
C MET A 88 -4.14 -14.24 -13.26
N ARG A 89 -3.95 -14.66 -14.51
CA ARG A 89 -2.66 -15.19 -14.98
C ARG A 89 -2.43 -14.81 -16.44
N HIS A 90 -1.15 -14.63 -16.79
CA HIS A 90 -0.70 -14.49 -18.17
C HIS A 90 -0.09 -15.82 -18.63
N ARG A 91 -0.39 -16.24 -19.87
CA ARG A 91 -0.14 -17.57 -20.49
C ARG A 91 -1.02 -18.73 -19.98
N PRO A 92 -1.38 -19.68 -20.87
CA PRO A 92 -1.73 -21.03 -20.48
C PRO A 92 -0.42 -21.79 -20.27
N ASP A 93 0.12 -21.77 -19.05
CA ASP A 93 1.26 -22.65 -18.73
C ASP A 93 0.77 -24.12 -18.79
N PRO A 94 1.31 -24.97 -19.69
CA PRO A 94 0.93 -26.38 -19.80
C PRO A 94 1.25 -27.17 -18.52
N ALA A 95 2.26 -26.76 -17.73
CA ALA A 95 2.61 -27.35 -16.45
C ALA A 95 1.68 -26.90 -15.31
N ALA A 96 0.92 -25.82 -15.52
CA ALA A 96 -0.07 -25.26 -14.59
C ALA A 96 -1.51 -25.46 -15.09
N THR A 97 -1.73 -26.46 -15.93
CA THR A 97 -3.07 -26.96 -16.26
C THR A 97 -3.64 -27.64 -15.02
N GLY A 98 -4.24 -26.87 -14.11
CA GLY A 98 -4.77 -27.34 -12.83
C GLY A 98 -4.31 -26.54 -11.59
N ALA A 99 -3.33 -25.63 -11.72
CA ALA A 99 -2.96 -24.75 -10.62
C ALA A 99 -3.89 -23.52 -10.58
N GLU A 100 -4.34 -23.14 -9.39
CA GLU A 100 -5.15 -21.93 -9.22
C GLU A 100 -4.35 -20.68 -9.65
N PRO A 101 -4.94 -19.75 -10.42
CA PRO A 101 -4.27 -18.50 -10.75
C PRO A 101 -3.94 -17.70 -9.48
N PRO A 102 -2.86 -16.91 -9.48
CA PRO A 102 -2.46 -16.10 -8.33
C PRO A 102 -3.52 -15.05 -8.00
N ILE A 103 -3.62 -14.74 -6.71
CA ILE A 103 -4.50 -13.70 -6.18
C ILE A 103 -3.89 -12.34 -6.50
N VAL A 104 -4.68 -11.50 -7.17
CA VAL A 104 -4.31 -10.12 -7.50
C VAL A 104 -4.87 -9.16 -6.45
N MET A 105 -6.13 -9.37 -6.05
CA MET A 105 -6.80 -8.50 -5.09
C MET A 105 -7.99 -9.19 -4.45
N ARG A 106 -8.21 -8.92 -3.17
CA ARG A 106 -9.46 -9.23 -2.46
C ARG A 106 -10.08 -7.96 -1.93
N GLY A 107 -11.40 -7.89 -1.96
CA GLY A 107 -12.06 -6.65 -1.57
C GLY A 107 -13.56 -6.75 -1.41
N PHE A 108 -14.19 -5.59 -1.31
CA PHE A 108 -15.62 -5.43 -1.13
C PHE A 108 -16.21 -4.67 -2.31
N VAL A 109 -17.35 -5.14 -2.79
CA VAL A 109 -18.18 -4.38 -3.74
C VAL A 109 -18.63 -3.08 -3.07
N CYS A 110 -18.46 -1.96 -3.76
CA CYS A 110 -18.90 -0.65 -3.29
C CYS A 110 -20.03 -0.08 -4.15
N ASN A 111 -19.98 -0.33 -5.46
CA ASN A 111 -20.96 0.18 -6.41
C ASN A 111 -21.34 -0.90 -7.42
N VAL A 112 -22.63 -0.92 -7.76
CA VAL A 112 -23.23 -1.83 -8.74
C VAL A 112 -24.06 -0.95 -9.69
N GLY A 113 -23.60 -0.81 -10.92
CA GLY A 113 -24.24 -0.03 -11.97
C GLY A 113 -24.75 -0.92 -13.09
N ARG A 114 -25.84 -0.51 -13.72
CA ARG A 114 -26.34 -1.12 -14.96
C ARG A 114 -26.55 -0.03 -15.99
N ALA A 115 -25.98 -0.22 -17.17
CA ALA A 115 -26.16 0.66 -18.31
C ALA A 115 -26.93 -0.07 -19.41
N LEU A 116 -27.83 0.66 -20.07
CA LEU A 116 -28.51 0.24 -21.29
C LEU A 116 -28.23 1.32 -22.33
N SER A 117 -27.72 0.92 -23.49
CA SER A 117 -27.46 1.81 -24.62
C SER A 117 -27.95 1.16 -25.92
N MET A 118 -28.12 1.97 -26.97
CA MET A 118 -28.46 1.48 -28.30
C MET A 118 -27.19 1.39 -29.15
N GLY A 119 -26.89 0.20 -29.68
CA GLY A 119 -25.80 -0.01 -30.61
C GLY A 119 -26.05 0.65 -31.97
N SER A 120 -24.99 0.81 -32.76
CA SER A 120 -25.07 1.35 -34.13
C SER A 120 -25.94 0.51 -35.08
N ASN A 121 -26.15 -0.76 -34.74
CA ASN A 121 -27.04 -1.69 -35.43
C ASN A 121 -28.51 -1.63 -34.93
N GLY A 122 -28.85 -0.72 -34.00
CA GLY A 122 -30.18 -0.63 -33.42
C GLY A 122 -30.53 -1.74 -32.44
N ALA A 123 -29.58 -2.57 -32.02
CA ALA A 123 -29.78 -3.55 -30.95
C ALA A 123 -29.45 -2.93 -29.57
N PRO A 124 -30.21 -3.26 -28.51
CA PRO A 124 -29.90 -2.82 -27.16
C PRO A 124 -28.64 -3.52 -26.64
N ALA A 125 -27.65 -2.75 -26.20
CA ALA A 125 -26.47 -3.22 -25.50
C ALA A 125 -26.62 -2.94 -24.00
N ARG A 126 -26.47 -3.98 -23.17
CA ARG A 126 -26.58 -3.89 -21.72
C ARG A 126 -25.28 -4.31 -21.07
N ALA A 127 -24.85 -3.56 -20.08
CA ALA A 127 -23.65 -3.85 -19.31
C ALA A 127 -23.91 -3.65 -17.82
N VAL A 128 -23.28 -4.50 -17.01
CA VAL A 128 -23.22 -4.34 -15.56
C VAL A 128 -21.80 -3.91 -15.20
N THR A 129 -21.67 -2.83 -14.46
CA THR A 129 -20.39 -2.35 -13.94
C THR A 129 -20.36 -2.58 -12.43
N LEU A 130 -19.40 -3.37 -11.98
CA LEU A 130 -19.14 -3.59 -10.55
C LEU A 130 -17.83 -2.89 -10.20
N SER A 131 -17.82 -2.11 -9.13
CA SER A 131 -16.58 -1.52 -8.64
C SER A 131 -16.50 -1.55 -7.12
N GLY A 132 -15.29 -1.52 -6.62
CA GLY A 132 -15.03 -1.68 -5.21
C GLY A 132 -13.63 -1.32 -4.79
N MET A 133 -13.35 -1.59 -3.52
CA MET A 133 -12.07 -1.35 -2.87
C MET A 133 -11.58 -2.63 -2.23
N ASP A 134 -10.26 -2.75 -2.06
CA ASP A 134 -9.67 -3.85 -1.31
C ASP A 134 -9.95 -3.75 0.20
N TYR A 135 -9.34 -4.62 1.00
CA TYR A 135 -9.49 -4.59 2.46
C TYR A 135 -9.04 -3.28 3.12
N GLY A 136 -8.30 -2.42 2.40
CA GLY A 136 -7.97 -1.06 2.84
C GLY A 136 -9.21 -0.22 3.16
N LYS A 137 -10.35 -0.54 2.52
CA LYS A 137 -11.66 0.05 2.84
C LYS A 137 -12.00 -0.04 4.33
N VAL A 138 -11.60 -1.10 5.02
CA VAL A 138 -11.88 -1.26 6.45
C VAL A 138 -11.22 -0.14 7.27
N LEU A 139 -10.03 0.30 6.87
CA LEU A 139 -9.33 1.42 7.51
C LEU A 139 -10.06 2.75 7.33
N GLU A 140 -10.75 2.93 6.21
CA GLU A 140 -11.57 4.12 5.92
C GLU A 140 -12.95 4.06 6.58
N MET A 141 -13.53 2.87 6.71
CA MET A 141 -14.83 2.65 7.34
C MET A 141 -14.80 2.89 8.85
N ILE A 142 -13.70 2.52 9.52
CA ILE A 142 -13.54 2.76 10.95
C ILE A 142 -13.24 4.25 11.16
N GLN A 143 -14.26 4.99 11.59
CA GLN A 143 -14.14 6.42 11.90
C GLN A 143 -14.00 6.64 13.40
N ILE A 144 -12.98 7.42 13.76
CA ILE A 144 -12.75 7.89 15.13
C ILE A 144 -13.20 9.35 15.18
N ARG A 145 -14.25 9.61 15.94
CA ARG A 145 -14.73 10.97 16.24
C ARG A 145 -14.67 11.21 17.72
N TYR A 146 -14.57 12.47 18.13
CA TYR A 146 -14.77 12.91 19.51
C TYR A 146 -15.97 13.85 19.63
N LEU A 147 -17.10 13.36 20.15
CA LEU A 147 -18.35 14.13 20.36
C LEU A 147 -18.66 14.21 21.87
N PRO A 148 -19.03 15.39 22.39
CA PRO A 148 -19.57 15.52 23.74
C PRO A 148 -20.94 14.81 23.83
N ASN A 149 -21.15 13.97 24.86
CA ASN A 149 -22.45 13.40 25.26
C ASN A 149 -23.21 12.47 24.28
N TYR A 150 -22.55 11.83 23.31
CA TYR A 150 -23.26 10.89 22.43
C TYR A 150 -23.12 9.44 22.91
N VAL A 151 -24.23 8.87 23.40
CA VAL A 151 -24.42 7.43 23.58
C VAL A 151 -25.66 7.03 22.79
N ILE A 152 -25.46 6.42 21.63
CA ILE A 152 -26.31 5.38 20.99
C ILE A 152 -25.46 4.78 19.84
N GLY A 153 -25.21 3.47 19.88
CA GLY A 153 -24.40 2.72 18.91
C GLY A 153 -22.90 2.70 19.26
N GLN A 154 -22.45 1.69 20.01
CA GLN A 154 -21.07 1.50 20.48
C GLN A 154 -20.07 1.18 19.34
N ASN A 155 -19.84 2.15 18.45
CA ASN A 155 -18.60 2.29 17.67
C ASN A 155 -18.04 3.72 17.76
N LEU A 156 -18.64 4.56 18.62
CA LEU A 156 -18.29 5.96 18.79
C LEU A 156 -18.33 6.30 20.29
N LEU A 157 -17.14 6.55 20.85
CA LEU A 157 -16.86 7.47 21.98
C LEU A 157 -17.13 7.06 23.43
N THR A 158 -16.13 7.18 24.31
CA THR A 158 -15.97 8.37 25.16
C THR A 158 -14.53 8.56 25.70
N VAL A 159 -14.29 9.71 26.31
CA VAL A 159 -13.03 10.26 26.87
C VAL A 159 -12.12 9.21 27.55
N LEU A 160 -10.92 8.97 26.98
CA LEU A 160 -9.87 7.94 27.29
C LEU A 160 -9.85 6.66 26.41
N ASN A 161 -10.81 6.45 25.52
CA ASN A 161 -11.13 5.08 25.12
C ASN A 161 -10.51 4.43 23.87
N MET A 162 -9.64 5.05 23.05
CA MET A 162 -8.93 4.21 22.06
C MET A 162 -8.06 3.15 22.78
N PHE A 163 -7.38 3.58 23.83
CA PHE A 163 -6.58 2.73 24.70
C PHE A 163 -7.44 1.95 25.71
N VAL A 164 -8.44 2.59 26.31
CA VAL A 164 -9.26 1.94 27.35
C VAL A 164 -10.39 1.04 26.80
N ASN A 165 -11.13 1.42 25.74
CA ASN A 165 -12.22 0.58 25.20
C ASN A 165 -11.73 -0.56 24.30
N TYR A 166 -10.66 -0.35 23.53
CA TYR A 166 -10.07 -1.42 22.71
C TYR A 166 -8.93 -2.13 23.43
N GLY A 167 -8.70 -1.85 24.71
CA GLY A 167 -7.66 -2.48 25.53
C GLY A 167 -6.23 -2.30 24.98
N VAL A 168 -5.97 -1.29 24.14
CA VAL A 168 -4.62 -0.92 23.73
C VAL A 168 -3.95 -0.27 24.94
N GLU A 169 -2.81 -0.76 25.42
CA GLU A 169 -2.23 -0.20 26.64
C GLU A 169 -1.69 1.22 26.37
N ALA A 170 -2.20 2.24 27.06
CA ALA A 170 -1.69 3.62 27.00
C ALA A 170 -0.35 3.75 27.75
N LYS A 171 0.67 3.01 27.31
CA LYS A 171 2.03 3.18 27.81
C LYS A 171 2.63 4.44 27.16
N PRO A 172 3.16 5.40 27.94
CA PRO A 172 3.74 6.65 27.40
C PRO A 172 4.88 6.45 26.38
N ASN A 173 5.40 5.23 26.27
CA ASN A 173 6.52 4.84 25.41
C ASN A 173 6.24 3.53 24.64
N GLN A 174 5.00 3.32 24.18
CA GLN A 174 4.67 2.11 23.43
C GLN A 174 5.44 2.05 22.10
N PRO A 175 6.12 0.93 21.76
CA PRO A 175 6.76 0.77 20.46
C PRO A 175 5.74 0.82 19.31
N GLY A 176 6.07 1.50 18.22
CA GLY A 176 5.17 1.65 17.06
C GLY A 176 4.75 0.32 16.44
N ASN A 177 5.65 -0.66 16.39
CA ASN A 177 5.32 -1.99 15.86
C ASN A 177 4.30 -2.73 16.76
N ASP A 178 4.44 -2.63 18.08
CA ASP A 178 3.47 -3.18 19.04
C ASP A 178 2.13 -2.47 18.96
N PHE A 179 2.13 -1.16 18.69
CA PHE A 179 0.91 -0.38 18.48
C PHE A 179 0.13 -0.86 17.26
N VAL A 180 0.79 -1.03 16.10
CA VAL A 180 0.16 -1.57 14.88
C VAL A 180 -0.41 -2.97 15.12
N ARG A 181 0.34 -3.86 15.79
CA ARG A 181 -0.16 -5.19 16.17
C ARG A 181 -1.45 -5.09 16.98
N GLN A 182 -1.47 -4.25 18.03
CA GLN A 182 -2.64 -4.12 18.89
C GLN A 182 -3.85 -3.53 18.14
N ILE A 183 -3.66 -2.59 17.21
CA ILE A 183 -4.74 -2.06 16.38
C ILE A 183 -5.33 -3.17 15.49
N VAL A 184 -4.49 -4.00 14.88
CA VAL A 184 -4.97 -5.11 14.04
C VAL A 184 -5.76 -6.11 14.88
N GLU A 185 -5.22 -6.54 16.02
CA GLU A 185 -5.80 -7.59 16.85
C GLU A 185 -7.04 -7.14 17.64
N LYS A 186 -7.07 -5.89 18.11
CA LYS A 186 -8.11 -5.41 19.04
C LYS A 186 -9.12 -4.45 18.42
N VAL A 187 -8.85 -3.92 17.22
CA VAL A 187 -9.76 -2.99 16.52
C VAL A 187 -10.20 -3.57 15.19
N ILE A 188 -9.26 -3.84 14.27
CA ILE A 188 -9.56 -4.25 12.89
C ILE A 188 -10.21 -5.64 12.88
N ASN A 189 -9.57 -6.65 13.47
CA ASN A 189 -10.07 -8.02 13.41
C ASN A 189 -11.41 -8.21 14.15
N PRO A 190 -11.67 -7.58 15.31
CA PRO A 190 -13.00 -7.58 15.93
C PRO A 190 -14.07 -6.90 15.07
N PHE A 191 -13.76 -5.79 14.41
CA PHE A 191 -14.68 -5.13 13.48
C PHE A 191 -15.02 -6.05 12.29
N ILE A 192 -14.01 -6.69 11.70
CA ILE A 192 -14.17 -7.67 10.62
C ILE A 192 -14.99 -8.88 11.07
N ALA A 193 -14.74 -9.40 12.26
CA ALA A 193 -15.52 -10.50 12.84
C ALA A 193 -16.99 -10.10 13.06
N GLY A 194 -17.24 -8.86 13.48
CA GLY A 194 -18.59 -8.29 13.55
C GLY A 194 -19.28 -8.16 12.20
N MET A 195 -18.55 -7.79 11.14
CA MET A 195 -19.11 -7.81 9.77
C MET A 195 -19.45 -9.24 9.33
N ALA A 196 -18.57 -10.20 9.62
CA ALA A 196 -18.79 -11.61 9.28
C ALA A 196 -19.99 -12.22 10.02
N SER A 197 -20.28 -11.78 11.25
CA SER A 197 -21.42 -12.28 12.03
C SER A 197 -22.78 -11.77 11.55
N LEU A 198 -22.81 -10.63 10.84
CA LEU A 198 -24.02 -10.10 10.18
C LEU A 198 -24.34 -10.82 8.85
N GLY A 199 -23.39 -11.59 8.32
CA GLY A 199 -23.61 -12.39 7.14
C GLY A 199 -24.33 -13.70 7.43
N ALA A 200 -25.08 -14.23 6.46
CA ALA A 200 -25.80 -15.48 6.67
C ALA A 200 -24.91 -16.71 6.46
N ALA A 201 -24.37 -17.14 7.60
CA ALA A 201 -24.08 -18.51 8.04
C ALA A 201 -22.97 -19.30 7.30
N PRO A 202 -22.71 -20.50 7.83
CA PRO A 202 -21.53 -20.90 8.58
C PRO A 202 -20.28 -20.98 7.70
N THR A 203 -19.12 -21.06 8.35
CA THR A 203 -17.92 -21.69 7.79
C THR A 203 -18.32 -22.81 6.83
N THR A 204 -17.98 -22.65 5.54
CA THR A 204 -18.02 -23.78 4.61
C THR A 204 -17.33 -24.99 5.28
N PRO A 205 -17.63 -26.24 4.88
CA PRO A 205 -16.88 -27.41 5.36
C PRO A 205 -15.35 -27.29 5.18
N ASN A 206 -14.89 -26.29 4.41
CA ASN A 206 -13.51 -25.94 4.14
C ASN A 206 -12.98 -24.75 4.99
N GLY A 207 -13.72 -24.27 6.00
CA GLY A 207 -13.25 -23.25 6.95
C GLY A 207 -13.08 -21.83 6.39
N LEU A 208 -13.55 -21.56 5.16
CA LEU A 208 -13.45 -20.24 4.55
C LEU A 208 -14.62 -19.37 5.03
N SER A 209 -14.38 -18.53 6.03
CA SER A 209 -15.11 -17.26 6.14
C SER A 209 -14.83 -16.47 4.87
N CYS A 210 -15.86 -16.09 4.12
CA CYS A 210 -15.72 -15.25 2.91
C CYS A 210 -15.01 -13.92 3.22
N ILE A 211 -15.16 -13.44 4.46
CA ILE A 211 -14.42 -12.31 5.00
C ILE A 211 -13.20 -12.83 5.76
N ARG A 212 -12.01 -12.42 5.34
CA ARG A 212 -10.72 -12.80 5.94
C ARG A 212 -10.36 -11.86 7.08
N LEU A 213 -9.74 -12.40 8.11
CA LEU A 213 -9.03 -11.58 9.10
C LEU A 213 -7.76 -10.99 8.46
N VAL A 214 -7.34 -9.84 8.97
CA VAL A 214 -6.13 -9.14 8.52
C VAL A 214 -4.96 -9.57 9.39
N GLY A 215 -3.90 -10.07 8.75
CA GLY A 215 -2.60 -10.28 9.37
C GLY A 215 -1.82 -8.96 9.49
N HIS A 216 -0.70 -8.97 10.20
CA HIS A 216 0.15 -7.79 10.36
C HIS A 216 1.62 -8.11 10.13
N GLU A 217 2.33 -7.22 9.44
CA GLU A 217 3.79 -7.24 9.32
C GLU A 217 4.33 -5.86 9.74
N ALA A 218 4.64 -5.70 11.03
CA ALA A 218 5.11 -4.46 11.61
C ALA A 218 6.61 -4.55 11.93
N THR A 219 7.45 -4.02 11.03
CA THR A 219 8.92 -4.21 11.03
C THR A 219 9.71 -2.91 10.86
N ALA A 220 9.07 -1.76 11.08
CA ALA A 220 9.75 -0.46 11.05
C ALA A 220 10.79 -0.33 12.16
N SER A 221 11.75 0.58 11.95
CA SER A 221 12.79 0.92 12.94
C SER A 221 12.19 1.27 14.30
N ALA A 222 12.91 0.90 15.37
CA ALA A 222 12.45 1.06 16.74
C ALA A 222 12.18 2.54 17.08
N GLY A 223 10.90 2.88 17.20
CA GLY A 223 10.41 4.17 17.65
C GLY A 223 9.24 3.98 18.59
N THR A 224 8.99 4.97 19.44
CA THR A 224 7.88 4.97 20.40
C THR A 224 6.83 5.99 20.02
N ILE A 225 5.56 5.61 20.12
CA ILE A 225 4.44 6.53 19.90
C ILE A 225 4.20 7.36 21.14
N SER A 226 3.75 8.61 20.94
CA SER A 226 3.22 9.42 22.03
C SER A 226 1.76 9.04 22.28
N ALA A 227 1.42 8.67 23.51
CA ALA A 227 0.02 8.57 23.92
C ALA A 227 -0.66 9.95 24.01
N PHE A 228 0.12 11.03 24.00
CA PHE A 228 -0.36 12.41 24.09
C PHE A 228 -0.89 12.90 22.74
N GLY A 229 -2.05 13.56 22.73
CA GLY A 229 -2.72 13.99 21.49
C GLY A 229 -3.45 12.87 20.72
N ALA A 230 -3.32 11.61 21.14
CA ALA A 230 -4.20 10.54 20.65
C ALA A 230 -5.68 10.82 21.00
N GLN A 231 -5.91 11.53 22.11
CA GLN A 231 -7.25 11.94 22.59
C GLN A 231 -7.94 13.00 21.70
N SER A 232 -7.18 13.66 20.81
CA SER A 232 -7.73 14.62 19.83
C SER A 232 -7.64 14.10 18.40
N ALA A 233 -7.18 12.86 18.19
CA ALA A 233 -7.07 12.27 16.86
C ALA A 233 -8.46 11.99 16.29
N GLN A 234 -8.83 12.66 15.20
CA GLN A 234 -10.10 12.46 14.52
C GLN A 234 -9.84 12.10 13.07
N GLY A 235 -10.74 11.30 12.49
CA GLY A 235 -10.66 10.88 11.09
C GLY A 235 -10.87 9.39 10.92
N THR A 236 -10.38 8.87 9.80
CA THR A 236 -10.35 7.42 9.57
C THR A 236 -9.26 6.76 10.40
N LEU A 237 -9.33 5.44 10.59
CA LEU A 237 -8.25 4.70 11.26
C LEU A 237 -6.91 4.86 10.53
N TRP A 238 -6.95 4.97 9.20
CA TRP A 238 -5.78 5.31 8.39
C TRP A 238 -5.16 6.66 8.77
N ASP A 239 -5.97 7.72 8.91
CA ASP A 239 -5.49 9.04 9.30
C ASP A 239 -4.85 9.02 10.70
N VAL A 240 -5.44 8.25 11.62
CA VAL A 240 -4.91 8.08 12.97
C VAL A 240 -3.57 7.34 12.96
N LEU A 241 -3.45 6.24 12.20
CA LEU A 241 -2.19 5.51 12.06
C LEU A 241 -1.11 6.39 11.42
N ARG A 242 -1.43 7.11 10.33
CA ARG A 242 -0.51 8.04 9.69
C ARG A 242 -0.12 9.21 10.59
N GLY A 243 -1.03 9.68 11.44
CA GLY A 243 -0.77 10.80 12.35
C GLY A 243 0.06 10.44 13.57
N LEU A 244 0.10 9.17 13.98
CA LEU A 244 0.83 8.68 15.16
C LEU A 244 2.14 7.97 14.82
N LEU A 245 2.28 7.49 13.59
CA LEU A 245 3.46 6.80 13.09
C LEU A 245 4.21 7.70 12.08
N ASP A 246 5.48 7.41 11.83
CA ASP A 246 6.33 8.17 10.88
C ASP A 246 6.01 7.90 9.38
N VAL A 247 4.74 7.63 9.06
CA VAL A 247 4.28 7.23 7.73
C VAL A 247 4.42 8.38 6.74
N GLY A 248 5.21 8.16 5.69
CA GLY A 248 5.55 9.12 4.65
C GLY A 248 7.06 9.18 4.44
N PRO A 249 7.80 10.11 5.08
CA PRO A 249 9.23 10.29 4.83
C PRO A 249 10.10 9.11 5.26
N TRP A 250 9.73 8.40 6.34
CA TRP A 250 10.54 7.32 6.90
C TRP A 250 9.88 5.95 6.79
N THR A 251 8.57 5.83 6.99
CA THR A 251 7.89 4.54 6.93
C THR A 251 6.78 4.54 5.91
N GLU A 252 6.35 3.35 5.52
CA GLU A 252 5.17 3.12 4.70
C GLU A 252 4.20 2.22 5.45
N LEU A 253 2.92 2.45 5.20
CA LEU A 253 1.80 1.71 5.76
C LEU A 253 0.90 1.38 4.58
N PHE A 254 0.51 0.13 4.37
CA PHE A 254 -0.43 -0.24 3.32
C PHE A 254 -0.97 -1.65 3.58
N ILE A 255 -2.13 -1.97 3.00
CA ILE A 255 -2.63 -3.34 2.96
C ILE A 255 -2.07 -4.02 1.71
N GLU A 256 -1.72 -5.29 1.80
CA GLU A 256 -1.25 -6.13 0.70
C GLU A 256 -2.05 -7.43 0.66
N ASP A 257 -2.39 -7.90 -0.53
CA ASP A 257 -2.91 -9.26 -0.73
C ASP A 257 -1.75 -10.17 -1.12
N ARG A 258 -1.53 -11.21 -0.31
CA ARG A 258 -0.47 -12.18 -0.49
C ARG A 258 -1.05 -13.57 -0.79
N PRO A 259 -0.23 -14.47 -1.36
CA PRO A 259 -0.52 -15.90 -1.29
C PRO A 259 -0.85 -16.34 0.15
N GLU A 260 -1.67 -17.37 0.30
CA GLU A 260 -2.05 -17.88 1.63
C GLU A 260 -0.84 -18.40 2.42
N VAL A 261 0.16 -18.92 1.70
CA VAL A 261 1.44 -19.37 2.25
C VAL A 261 2.55 -18.60 1.54
N MET A 262 3.36 -17.90 2.32
CA MET A 262 4.54 -17.19 1.85
C MET A 262 5.75 -18.14 1.80
N ASP A 263 6.67 -17.91 0.87
CA ASP A 263 7.95 -18.64 0.81
C ASP A 263 8.78 -18.46 2.08
N ASP A 264 8.71 -17.26 2.70
CA ASP A 264 9.27 -17.00 4.01
C ASP A 264 8.21 -17.34 5.09
N PRO A 265 8.40 -18.41 5.90
CA PRO A 265 7.43 -18.82 6.90
C PRO A 265 7.25 -17.81 8.04
N LYS A 266 8.15 -16.81 8.16
CA LYS A 266 8.02 -15.73 9.15
C LYS A 266 7.02 -14.65 8.73
N ARG A 267 6.63 -14.63 7.46
CA ARG A 267 5.74 -13.62 6.91
C ARG A 267 4.31 -14.14 6.85
N PRO A 268 3.32 -13.36 7.31
CA PRO A 268 1.93 -13.75 7.17
C PRO A 268 1.52 -13.76 5.69
N GLY A 269 0.74 -14.76 5.30
CA GLY A 269 0.01 -14.82 4.03
C GLY A 269 -1.38 -14.20 4.12
N GLY A 270 -2.11 -14.21 3.01
CA GLY A 270 -3.46 -13.65 2.93
C GLY A 270 -3.49 -12.12 2.90
N VAL A 271 -4.49 -11.50 3.55
CA VAL A 271 -4.61 -10.03 3.64
C VAL A 271 -3.74 -9.53 4.78
N VAL A 272 -2.77 -8.66 4.52
CA VAL A 272 -1.81 -8.21 5.53
C VAL A 272 -1.70 -6.69 5.56
N LEU A 273 -1.77 -6.10 6.76
CA LEU A 273 -1.36 -4.72 6.99
C LEU A 273 0.16 -4.66 7.19
N VAL A 274 0.86 -4.02 6.27
CA VAL A 274 2.32 -3.86 6.27
C VAL A 274 2.67 -2.49 6.84
N TYR A 275 3.51 -2.46 7.88
CA TYR A 275 4.13 -1.25 8.42
C TYR A 275 5.63 -1.45 8.50
N ARG A 276 6.40 -0.75 7.66
CA ARG A 276 7.85 -0.93 7.57
C ARG A 276 8.57 0.36 7.18
N ASP A 277 9.88 0.35 7.36
CA ASP A 277 10.76 1.41 6.87
C ASP A 277 10.72 1.51 5.35
N ASN A 278 10.82 2.73 4.81
CA ASN A 278 10.95 2.97 3.38
C ASN A 278 12.17 2.19 2.86
N PRO A 279 12.00 1.22 1.96
CA PRO A 279 13.05 0.25 1.63
C PRO A 279 14.06 0.79 0.61
N PHE A 280 14.35 2.10 0.65
CA PHE A 280 15.23 2.75 -0.30
C PHE A 280 16.67 2.28 -0.16
N LYS A 281 17.27 1.93 -1.30
CA LYS A 281 18.68 1.59 -1.40
C LYS A 281 19.51 2.85 -1.62
N ALA A 282 20.71 2.86 -1.06
CA ALA A 282 21.70 3.84 -1.42
C ALA A 282 22.05 3.67 -2.91
N LEU A 283 22.45 4.78 -3.55
CA LEU A 283 22.88 4.72 -4.95
C LEU A 283 24.05 3.73 -5.10
N ASP A 284 25.02 3.77 -4.19
CA ASP A 284 26.13 2.81 -4.09
C ASP A 284 25.61 1.43 -3.64
N PRO A 285 25.64 0.40 -4.51
CA PRO A 285 25.12 -0.93 -4.19
C PRO A 285 25.81 -1.58 -2.99
N ALA A 286 27.08 -1.23 -2.71
CA ALA A 286 27.83 -1.77 -1.58
C ALA A 286 27.27 -1.33 -0.22
N ARG A 287 26.55 -0.20 -0.19
CA ARG A 287 25.94 0.34 1.04
C ARG A 287 24.56 -0.27 1.35
N GLY A 288 23.94 -0.96 0.38
CA GLY A 288 22.64 -1.60 0.58
C GLY A 288 21.50 -0.62 0.90
N HIS A 289 20.61 -1.02 1.81
CA HIS A 289 19.46 -0.20 2.23
C HIS A 289 19.88 0.93 3.17
N ILE A 290 19.31 2.13 2.97
CA ILE A 290 19.55 3.31 3.81
C ILE A 290 19.01 3.07 5.22
N MET A 291 17.82 2.46 5.31
CA MET A 291 17.24 1.96 6.55
C MET A 291 17.04 0.45 6.39
N PRO A 292 17.98 -0.37 6.90
CA PRO A 292 17.88 -1.81 6.78
C PRO A 292 16.72 -2.31 7.66
N GLY A 293 15.65 -2.75 7.01
CA GLY A 293 14.51 -3.38 7.68
C GLY A 293 14.79 -4.82 8.10
N ALA A 294 13.99 -5.35 9.03
CA ALA A 294 14.09 -6.73 9.47
C ALA A 294 13.63 -7.74 8.40
N THR A 295 12.72 -7.32 7.51
CA THR A 295 12.20 -8.14 6.42
C THR A 295 12.83 -7.74 5.09
N LYS A 296 13.30 -8.73 4.32
CA LYS A 296 13.80 -8.51 2.97
C LYS A 296 12.64 -8.18 2.04
N VAL A 297 12.75 -7.06 1.33
CA VAL A 297 11.78 -6.67 0.30
C VAL A 297 11.93 -7.58 -0.92
N GLU A 298 10.80 -8.09 -1.41
CA GLU A 298 10.77 -8.96 -2.58
C GLU A 298 11.23 -8.22 -3.84
N THR A 299 11.85 -8.97 -4.75
CA THR A 299 12.29 -8.46 -6.05
C THR A 299 11.73 -9.35 -7.14
N LEU A 300 10.95 -8.78 -8.05
CA LEU A 300 10.53 -9.46 -9.27
C LEU A 300 11.55 -9.16 -10.37
N ALA A 301 12.17 -10.19 -10.93
CA ALA A 301 13.05 -10.05 -12.09
C ALA A 301 12.27 -10.33 -13.37
N VAL A 302 12.37 -9.42 -14.34
CA VAL A 302 11.78 -9.57 -15.68
C VAL A 302 12.84 -9.36 -16.75
N ALA A 303 12.71 -10.06 -17.87
CA ALA A 303 13.51 -9.83 -19.05
C ALA A 303 12.86 -8.75 -19.94
N ASP A 304 13.65 -8.18 -20.84
CA ASP A 304 13.22 -7.12 -21.76
C ASP A 304 12.00 -7.50 -22.62
N ASP A 305 11.83 -8.79 -22.96
CA ASP A 305 10.68 -9.28 -23.73
C ASP A 305 9.33 -9.15 -23.00
N ALA A 306 9.36 -8.97 -21.67
CA ALA A 306 8.18 -8.68 -20.87
C ALA A 306 7.79 -7.20 -20.90
N VAL A 307 8.68 -6.30 -21.33
CA VAL A 307 8.43 -4.85 -21.38
C VAL A 307 7.72 -4.48 -22.68
N ILE A 308 6.59 -3.79 -22.57
CA ILE A 308 5.80 -3.27 -23.70
C ILE A 308 6.12 -1.80 -23.94
N ALA A 309 6.17 -1.01 -22.85
CA ALA A 309 6.49 0.41 -22.90
C ALA A 309 7.20 0.84 -21.61
N LEU A 310 8.08 1.81 -21.72
CA LEU A 310 8.80 2.42 -20.61
C LEU A 310 8.80 3.93 -20.79
N GLU A 311 8.29 4.64 -19.80
CA GLU A 311 8.41 6.09 -19.67
C GLU A 311 9.21 6.37 -18.42
N VAL A 312 10.35 7.05 -18.58
CA VAL A 312 11.29 7.28 -17.49
C VAL A 312 11.84 8.71 -17.58
N GLY A 313 11.90 9.38 -16.44
CA GLY A 313 12.36 10.75 -16.33
C GLY A 313 13.24 10.99 -15.12
N ARG A 314 14.08 12.02 -15.24
CA ARG A 314 14.85 12.60 -14.13
C ARG A 314 14.58 14.10 -14.10
N SER A 315 14.54 14.65 -12.90
CA SER A 315 14.26 16.06 -12.68
C SER A 315 15.02 16.55 -11.46
N ASP A 316 15.30 17.85 -11.44
CA ASP A 316 15.81 18.53 -10.25
C ASP A 316 14.69 18.86 -9.24
N ALA A 317 13.41 18.67 -9.59
CA ALA A 317 12.25 19.08 -8.77
C ALA A 317 12.32 18.61 -7.29
N ASN A 318 12.88 17.42 -7.05
CA ASN A 318 12.98 16.81 -5.72
C ASN A 318 14.40 16.89 -5.12
N VAL A 319 15.26 17.77 -5.64
CA VAL A 319 16.58 18.03 -5.04
C VAL A 319 16.39 18.93 -3.82
N ALA A 320 16.86 18.45 -2.67
CA ALA A 320 16.97 19.23 -1.44
C ALA A 320 18.41 19.17 -0.93
N ASN A 321 18.86 20.24 -0.30
CA ASN A 321 20.21 20.33 0.22
C ASN A 321 20.29 20.85 1.65
N TYR A 322 19.24 21.49 2.15
CA TYR A 322 19.11 21.85 3.56
C TYR A 322 17.98 21.03 4.20
N PHE A 323 18.27 20.38 5.32
CA PHE A 323 17.36 19.43 5.95
C PHE A 323 17.05 19.83 7.39
N GLN A 324 15.77 19.97 7.68
CA GLN A 324 15.26 20.18 9.03
C GLN A 324 14.29 19.06 9.40
N VAL A 325 14.42 18.56 10.63
CA VAL A 325 13.51 17.58 11.19
C VAL A 325 13.05 18.07 12.54
N ASN A 326 11.73 18.09 12.77
CA ASN A 326 11.14 18.44 14.06
C ASN A 326 10.39 17.23 14.64
N MET A 327 10.04 17.33 15.93
CA MET A 327 9.33 16.27 16.66
C MET A 327 8.21 16.86 17.52
N PRO A 328 7.15 17.41 16.91
CA PRO A 328 6.14 18.23 17.60
C PRO A 328 5.32 17.46 18.66
N ARG A 329 5.21 16.13 18.55
CA ARG A 329 4.37 15.31 19.44
C ARG A 329 5.04 14.87 20.75
N MET A 330 6.37 14.89 20.83
CA MET A 330 7.11 14.38 21.98
C MET A 330 7.64 15.49 22.90
N GLY A 331 7.74 16.74 22.43
CA GLY A 331 8.28 17.85 23.22
C GLY A 331 7.42 19.11 23.20
N LEU A 332 7.34 19.81 24.34
CA LEU A 332 6.96 21.23 24.43
C LEU A 332 8.15 22.18 24.14
N ILE A 333 9.34 21.63 23.98
CA ILE A 333 10.58 22.40 23.88
C ILE A 333 10.81 22.75 22.42
N ASP A 334 11.21 24.01 22.19
CA ASP A 334 11.40 24.61 20.88
C ASP A 334 12.39 23.78 20.02
N ALA A 335 11.85 23.01 19.07
CA ALA A 335 12.63 22.29 18.08
C ALA A 335 13.58 23.22 17.31
N GLY A 336 13.25 24.51 17.21
CA GLY A 336 14.11 25.56 16.68
C GLY A 336 15.39 25.75 17.48
N ALA A 337 15.33 25.74 18.82
CA ALA A 337 16.52 25.87 19.68
C ALA A 337 17.44 24.65 19.58
N MET A 338 16.86 23.44 19.48
CA MET A 338 17.59 22.19 19.26
C MET A 338 18.26 22.15 17.88
N SER A 339 17.52 22.57 16.84
CA SER A 339 18.02 22.71 15.48
C SER A 339 19.17 23.73 15.41
N LEU A 340 19.01 24.90 16.01
CA LEU A 340 20.04 25.95 16.05
C LEU A 340 21.32 25.48 16.75
N ALA A 341 21.20 24.82 17.90
CA ALA A 341 22.33 24.25 18.61
C ALA A 341 23.05 23.16 17.79
N GLY A 342 22.29 22.33 17.06
CA GLY A 342 22.84 21.35 16.13
C GLY A 342 23.60 22.00 14.97
N GLN A 343 23.03 23.03 14.36
CA GLN A 343 23.63 23.76 13.23
C GLN A 343 24.95 24.42 13.63
N GLN A 344 25.02 25.04 14.81
CA GLN A 344 26.27 25.65 15.30
C GLN A 344 27.37 24.62 15.56
N ARG A 345 27.02 23.39 15.96
CA ARG A 345 27.98 22.33 16.28
C ARG A 345 28.44 21.54 15.06
N ASN A 346 27.52 21.24 14.14
CA ASN A 346 27.82 20.44 12.95
C ASN A 346 26.96 20.88 11.75
N PRO A 347 27.35 21.96 11.04
CA PRO A 347 26.61 22.44 9.87
C PRO A 347 26.46 21.40 8.75
N ASP A 348 27.47 20.54 8.56
CA ASP A 348 27.49 19.50 7.53
C ASP A 348 26.41 18.41 7.80
N ALA A 349 25.85 18.33 9.01
CA ALA A 349 24.72 17.46 9.35
C ALA A 349 23.34 18.04 8.98
N PHE A 350 23.29 19.29 8.50
CA PHE A 350 22.07 19.94 8.03
C PHE A 350 22.14 20.27 6.55
N TYR A 351 23.35 20.38 5.99
CA TYR A 351 23.56 20.99 4.70
C TYR A 351 24.50 20.19 3.80
N LEU A 352 24.03 19.81 2.61
CA LEU A 352 24.78 19.06 1.59
C LEU A 352 25.63 19.97 0.70
N THR A 353 26.54 20.76 1.28
CA THR A 353 27.39 21.72 0.55
C THR A 353 28.28 21.06 -0.50
N LYS A 354 28.89 19.94 -0.12
CA LYS A 354 29.95 19.26 -0.88
C LYS A 354 29.45 18.11 -1.76
N HIS A 355 28.17 17.72 -1.65
CA HIS A 355 27.64 16.58 -2.41
C HIS A 355 27.30 17.01 -3.84
N PRO A 356 27.95 16.47 -4.89
CA PRO A 356 27.79 16.96 -6.26
C PRO A 356 26.34 16.93 -6.76
N ASN A 357 25.57 15.92 -6.34
CA ASN A 357 24.19 15.71 -6.79
C ASN A 357 23.15 16.60 -6.07
N ALA A 358 23.57 17.37 -5.05
CA ALA A 358 22.70 18.25 -4.29
C ALA A 358 23.37 19.61 -3.98
N THR A 359 24.49 19.94 -4.62
CA THR A 359 25.27 21.12 -4.23
C THR A 359 24.47 22.41 -4.44
N PRO A 360 24.40 23.30 -3.44
CA PRO A 360 23.71 24.57 -3.55
C PRO A 360 24.25 25.48 -4.64
N THR A 361 25.52 25.32 -5.01
CA THR A 361 26.16 26.06 -6.11
C THR A 361 25.46 25.79 -7.45
N LEU A 362 24.93 24.58 -7.63
CA LEU A 362 24.25 24.17 -8.87
C LEU A 362 22.73 24.32 -8.78
N TYR A 363 22.14 23.97 -7.63
CA TYR A 363 20.67 23.88 -7.49
C TYR A 363 20.04 25.01 -6.66
N GLY A 364 20.84 25.95 -6.15
CA GLY A 364 20.40 26.95 -5.18
C GLY A 364 20.10 26.34 -3.80
N LEU A 365 19.79 27.17 -2.81
CA LEU A 365 19.39 26.68 -1.48
C LEU A 365 17.96 26.10 -1.56
N ARG A 366 17.81 24.80 -1.30
CA ARG A 366 16.54 24.07 -1.35
C ARG A 366 16.29 23.39 -0.02
N PHE A 367 15.28 23.90 0.68
CA PHE A 367 14.92 23.51 2.03
C PHE A 367 13.93 22.34 2.03
N MET A 368 14.18 21.34 2.86
CA MET A 368 13.29 20.22 3.11
C MET A 368 13.07 20.07 4.62
N GLU A 369 11.81 20.13 5.01
CA GLU A 369 11.37 19.98 6.38
C GLU A 369 10.44 18.77 6.51
N ALA A 370 10.64 18.00 7.58
CA ALA A 370 9.79 16.86 7.89
C ALA A 370 9.60 16.70 9.40
N ASP A 371 8.38 16.38 9.82
CA ASP A 371 8.07 16.17 11.24
C ASP A 371 7.98 14.67 11.55
N THR A 372 8.85 14.20 12.44
CA THR A 372 8.69 12.85 13.02
C THR A 372 7.60 12.90 14.09
N GLN A 373 6.65 11.96 13.98
CA GLN A 373 5.52 11.80 14.89
C GLN A 373 5.85 10.88 16.07
N MET A 374 7.00 10.20 15.99
CA MET A 374 7.48 9.24 16.98
C MET A 374 8.73 9.77 17.70
N GLY A 375 8.97 9.25 18.91
CA GLY A 375 10.25 9.41 19.60
C GLY A 375 11.14 8.19 19.40
N GLY A 376 12.40 8.29 19.83
CA GLY A 376 13.33 7.15 19.78
C GLY A 376 12.88 5.96 20.65
N ALA A 377 13.46 4.79 20.39
CA ALA A 377 13.20 3.56 21.14
C ALA A 377 13.35 3.72 22.67
N ASP A 378 14.35 4.50 23.09
CA ASP A 378 14.66 4.77 24.50
C ASP A 378 13.97 6.03 25.04
N SER A 379 13.09 6.65 24.25
CA SER A 379 12.35 7.83 24.68
C SER A 379 11.39 7.44 25.80
N ARG A 380 11.33 8.29 26.82
CA ARG A 380 10.39 8.13 27.94
C ARG A 380 9.02 8.74 27.62
N GLY A 381 8.81 9.15 26.36
CA GLY A 381 7.73 10.04 25.99
C GLY A 381 7.96 11.43 26.59
N ARG A 382 6.87 12.18 26.74
CA ARG A 382 6.90 13.54 27.31
C ARG A 382 7.37 13.49 28.78
N VAL A 383 8.42 14.24 29.11
CA VAL A 383 9.08 14.28 30.43
C VAL A 383 8.62 15.44 31.32
N ASP A 384 7.49 16.06 30.99
CA ASP A 384 6.94 17.20 31.74
C ASP A 384 6.67 16.84 33.21
N GLY A 385 7.04 17.74 34.12
CA GLY A 385 6.87 17.54 35.56
C GLY A 385 7.86 16.55 36.19
N GLN A 386 8.81 16.00 35.43
CA GLN A 386 9.90 15.19 35.98
C GLN A 386 11.05 16.04 36.51
N SER A 387 12.00 15.40 37.21
CA SER A 387 13.19 16.08 37.73
C SER A 387 14.02 16.72 36.61
N ALA A 388 14.72 17.82 36.91
CA ALA A 388 15.57 18.51 35.95
C ALA A 388 16.58 17.58 35.26
N ALA A 389 17.11 16.58 35.98
CA ALA A 389 18.00 15.57 35.44
C ALA A 389 17.29 14.65 34.41
N ALA A 390 16.05 14.23 34.69
CA ALA A 390 15.25 13.42 33.78
C ALA A 390 14.86 14.19 32.51
N VAL A 391 14.52 15.49 32.65
CA VAL A 391 14.24 16.37 31.51
C VAL A 391 15.47 16.52 30.61
N LYS A 392 16.64 16.78 31.20
CA LYS A 392 17.89 16.93 30.45
C LYS A 392 18.31 15.65 29.72
N GLU A 393 18.11 14.49 30.35
CA GLU A 393 18.39 13.20 29.71
C GLU A 393 17.39 12.89 28.58
N GLY A 394 16.10 13.22 28.77
CA GLY A 394 15.09 13.12 27.72
C GLY A 394 15.44 13.95 26.49
N GLN A 395 15.76 15.24 26.70
CA GLN A 395 16.20 16.15 25.63
C GLN A 395 17.39 15.60 24.84
N ARG A 396 18.38 15.01 25.52
CA ARG A 396 19.55 14.41 24.86
C ARG A 396 19.14 13.25 23.95
N LYS A 397 18.23 12.38 24.39
CA LYS A 397 17.74 11.24 23.60
C LYS A 397 16.88 11.69 22.42
N ASP A 398 16.03 12.68 22.64
CA ASP A 398 15.18 13.26 21.61
C ASP A 398 16.02 13.95 20.52
N GLN A 399 17.08 14.67 20.89
CA GLN A 399 18.04 15.24 19.94
C GLN A 399 18.71 14.15 19.10
N LEU A 400 19.17 13.05 19.71
CA LEU A 400 19.80 11.94 18.99
C LEU A 400 18.83 11.31 17.97
N TRP A 401 17.56 11.18 18.33
CA TRP A 401 16.52 10.69 17.43
C TRP A 401 16.29 11.63 16.24
N ILE A 402 16.16 12.93 16.49
CA ILE A 402 16.01 13.95 15.45
C ILE A 402 17.23 13.93 14.51
N ASP A 403 18.45 13.86 15.05
CA ASP A 403 19.68 13.80 14.27
C ASP A 403 19.75 12.52 13.41
N GLN A 404 19.31 11.38 13.95
CA GLN A 404 19.19 10.12 13.20
C GLN A 404 18.18 10.25 12.05
N ARG A 405 16.98 10.78 12.33
CA ARG A 405 15.93 10.98 11.31
C ARG A 405 16.35 11.95 10.22
N ARG A 406 17.10 13.00 10.58
CA ARG A 406 17.69 13.95 9.62
C ARG A 406 18.74 13.27 8.75
N ALA A 407 19.65 12.49 9.33
CA ALA A 407 20.66 11.75 8.58
C ALA A 407 20.02 10.76 7.58
N GLN A 408 18.96 10.07 7.99
CA GLN A 408 18.17 9.20 7.11
C GLN A 408 17.53 9.98 5.96
N LEU A 409 16.87 11.10 6.26
CA LEU A 409 16.23 11.96 5.25
C LEU A 409 17.26 12.51 4.25
N MET A 410 18.42 12.96 4.74
CA MET A 410 19.54 13.40 3.90
C MET A 410 20.05 12.26 3.00
N ALA A 411 20.26 11.07 3.57
CA ALA A 411 20.75 9.93 2.83
C ALA A 411 19.78 9.48 1.71
N MET A 412 18.47 9.59 1.96
CA MET A 412 17.45 9.31 0.95
C MET A 412 17.44 10.36 -0.16
N ASN A 413 17.65 11.64 0.14
CA ASN A 413 17.41 12.69 -0.85
C ASN A 413 18.65 13.17 -1.61
N LYS A 414 19.86 12.93 -1.09
CA LYS A 414 21.12 13.45 -1.66
C LYS A 414 21.38 13.07 -3.12
N ASP A 415 20.82 11.95 -3.60
CA ASP A 415 21.03 11.43 -4.96
C ASP A 415 19.76 11.45 -5.83
N ASN A 416 18.72 12.19 -5.40
CA ASN A 416 17.42 12.22 -6.10
C ASN A 416 17.51 12.63 -7.57
N VAL A 417 18.44 13.49 -7.96
CA VAL A 417 18.63 13.92 -9.36
C VAL A 417 19.13 12.79 -10.27
N VAL A 418 19.78 11.77 -9.70
CA VAL A 418 20.31 10.62 -10.43
C VAL A 418 19.23 9.55 -10.56
N PHE A 419 18.38 9.41 -9.54
CA PHE A 419 17.28 8.46 -9.54
C PHE A 419 16.18 8.84 -10.53
N GLU A 420 15.59 7.81 -11.12
CA GLU A 420 14.51 7.96 -12.09
C GLU A 420 13.15 7.67 -11.48
N THR A 421 12.14 8.37 -12.00
CA THR A 421 10.72 8.12 -11.74
C THR A 421 10.01 7.93 -13.06
N GLY A 422 8.98 7.09 -13.09
CA GLY A 422 8.30 6.80 -14.34
C GLY A 422 7.26 5.69 -14.24
N SER A 423 6.84 5.21 -15.41
CA SER A 423 5.91 4.10 -15.55
C SER A 423 6.46 3.05 -16.50
N ILE A 424 6.19 1.77 -16.20
CA ILE A 424 6.53 0.66 -17.07
C ILE A 424 5.29 -0.19 -17.33
N THR A 425 5.04 -0.49 -18.60
CA THR A 425 3.97 -1.36 -19.04
C THR A 425 4.56 -2.73 -19.36
N LEU A 426 4.11 -3.76 -18.66
CA LEU A 426 4.57 -5.14 -18.76
C LEU A 426 3.49 -6.06 -19.35
N ARG A 427 3.92 -7.11 -20.06
CA ARG A 427 3.08 -8.25 -20.44
C ARG A 427 2.66 -8.98 -19.16
N GLY A 428 1.35 -8.98 -18.89
CA GLY A 428 0.67 -9.45 -17.69
C GLY A 428 1.53 -10.10 -16.60
N GLN A 429 1.85 -9.35 -15.55
CA GLN A 429 2.57 -9.81 -14.37
C GLN A 429 1.64 -9.76 -13.16
N ALA A 430 0.88 -10.82 -12.91
CA ALA A 430 -0.09 -10.88 -11.81
C ALA A 430 0.56 -10.98 -10.42
N THR A 431 1.83 -11.35 -10.35
CA THR A 431 2.58 -11.48 -9.09
C THR A 431 3.26 -10.18 -8.68
N LEU A 432 3.34 -9.18 -9.56
CA LEU A 432 3.93 -7.88 -9.25
C LEU A 432 2.98 -7.09 -8.35
N ARG A 433 3.48 -6.65 -7.19
CA ARG A 433 2.71 -5.90 -6.19
C ARG A 433 3.42 -4.59 -5.85
N PRO A 434 2.68 -3.55 -5.44
CA PRO A 434 3.29 -2.32 -4.94
C PRO A 434 4.09 -2.64 -3.67
N GLY A 435 5.22 -1.98 -3.51
CA GLY A 435 6.16 -2.25 -2.43
C GLY A 435 7.20 -3.32 -2.74
N MET A 436 7.33 -3.76 -3.99
CA MET A 436 8.40 -4.65 -4.46
C MET A 436 9.46 -3.87 -5.23
N TYR A 437 10.66 -4.43 -5.35
CA TYR A 437 11.60 -4.01 -6.38
C TYR A 437 11.30 -4.73 -7.70
N LEU A 438 11.31 -3.99 -8.81
CA LEU A 438 11.31 -4.55 -10.15
C LEU A 438 12.74 -4.48 -10.69
N ARG A 439 13.28 -5.63 -11.10
CA ARG A 439 14.61 -5.75 -11.70
C ARG A 439 14.45 -6.11 -13.16
N ILE A 440 14.95 -5.26 -14.05
CA ILE A 440 14.81 -5.44 -15.50
C ILE A 440 16.16 -5.82 -16.08
N GLN A 441 16.16 -6.90 -16.84
CA GLN A 441 17.34 -7.43 -17.52
C GLN A 441 17.22 -7.25 -19.03
N HIS A 442 18.13 -6.44 -19.57
CA HIS A 442 18.34 -6.19 -20.98
C HIS A 442 19.46 -7.07 -21.53
N GLY A 443 19.16 -7.85 -22.58
CA GLY A 443 20.10 -8.76 -23.22
C GLY A 443 20.24 -10.15 -22.55
N PRO A 444 20.90 -11.09 -23.24
CA PRO A 444 21.05 -12.46 -22.76
C PRO A 444 22.05 -12.57 -21.59
N LEU A 445 21.79 -13.50 -20.66
CA LEU A 445 22.66 -13.78 -19.51
C LEU A 445 24.12 -14.05 -19.90
N ALA A 446 24.34 -14.63 -21.08
CA ALA A 446 25.66 -14.98 -21.60
C ALA A 446 26.54 -13.75 -21.95
N LEU A 447 25.95 -12.56 -22.14
CA LEU A 447 26.65 -11.37 -22.67
C LEU A 447 26.72 -10.20 -21.68
N ARG A 448 26.84 -10.46 -20.37
CA ARG A 448 26.86 -9.43 -19.31
C ARG A 448 25.66 -8.47 -19.44
N PRO A 449 24.44 -8.97 -19.15
CA PRO A 449 23.21 -8.23 -19.44
C PRO A 449 23.18 -6.87 -18.75
N PHE A 450 22.58 -5.87 -19.37
CA PHE A 450 22.34 -4.57 -18.75
C PHE A 450 21.17 -4.69 -17.76
N VAL A 451 21.46 -4.44 -16.49
CA VAL A 451 20.50 -4.70 -15.42
C VAL A 451 20.36 -3.47 -14.57
N TRP A 452 19.12 -3.09 -14.35
CA TRP A 452 18.76 -2.00 -13.46
C TRP A 452 17.55 -2.39 -12.63
N GLU A 453 17.27 -1.60 -11.61
CA GLU A 453 16.17 -1.82 -10.68
C GLU A 453 15.43 -0.54 -10.36
N CYS A 454 14.16 -0.67 -9.99
CA CYS A 454 13.34 0.42 -9.48
C CYS A 454 12.42 -0.05 -8.37
N TYR A 455 11.98 0.88 -7.53
CA TYR A 455 11.03 0.62 -6.46
C TYR A 455 9.61 0.90 -6.95
N VAL A 456 8.75 -0.12 -6.94
CA VAL A 456 7.37 -0.02 -7.45
C VAL A 456 6.47 0.55 -6.37
N VAL A 457 5.91 1.74 -6.61
CA VAL A 457 5.04 2.46 -5.67
C VAL A 457 3.56 2.26 -5.95
N ALA A 458 3.19 1.94 -7.19
CA ALA A 458 1.83 1.60 -7.59
C ALA A 458 1.81 0.57 -8.72
N VAL A 459 0.77 -0.26 -8.73
CA VAL A 459 0.54 -1.27 -9.76
C VAL A 459 -0.92 -1.20 -10.20
N GLN A 460 -1.13 -1.18 -11.51
CA GLN A 460 -2.41 -1.33 -12.16
C GLN A 460 -2.40 -2.59 -13.04
N HIS A 461 -3.43 -3.42 -12.92
CA HIS A 461 -3.67 -4.55 -13.81
C HIS A 461 -4.86 -4.23 -14.69
N ARG A 462 -4.74 -4.46 -15.99
CA ARG A 462 -5.83 -4.33 -16.95
C ARG A 462 -5.96 -5.59 -17.78
N MET A 463 -7.13 -6.20 -17.72
CA MET A 463 -7.49 -7.37 -18.53
C MET A 463 -8.71 -7.00 -19.38
N VAL A 464 -8.55 -7.15 -20.69
CA VAL A 464 -9.63 -6.99 -21.66
C VAL A 464 -9.68 -8.29 -22.48
N PRO A 465 -10.82 -9.02 -22.49
CA PRO A 465 -10.97 -10.20 -23.33
C PRO A 465 -10.57 -9.91 -24.77
N PHE A 466 -9.90 -10.87 -25.40
CA PHE A 466 -9.40 -10.81 -26.78
C PHE A 466 -8.33 -9.74 -27.09
N GLN A 467 -8.04 -8.80 -26.19
CA GLN A 467 -6.92 -7.84 -26.32
C GLN A 467 -5.70 -8.25 -25.49
N GLY A 468 -5.93 -8.81 -24.30
CA GLY A 468 -4.88 -9.36 -23.44
C GLY A 468 -4.88 -8.82 -22.02
N PHE A 469 -3.82 -9.17 -21.29
CA PHE A 469 -3.59 -8.78 -19.91
C PHE A 469 -2.27 -8.01 -19.80
N VAL A 470 -2.35 -6.81 -19.25
CA VAL A 470 -1.23 -5.86 -19.10
C VAL A 470 -1.11 -5.45 -17.63
N THR A 471 0.14 -5.31 -17.16
CA THR A 471 0.45 -4.73 -15.85
C THR A 471 1.18 -3.42 -16.05
N VAL A 472 0.66 -2.32 -15.52
CA VAL A 472 1.34 -1.02 -15.50
C VAL A 472 1.88 -0.81 -14.09
N ALA A 473 3.18 -0.57 -13.96
CA ALA A 473 3.82 -0.28 -12.68
C ALA A 473 4.39 1.14 -12.69
N THR A 474 3.95 1.94 -11.72
CA THR A 474 4.55 3.25 -11.43
C THR A 474 5.67 3.05 -10.44
N PHE A 475 6.85 3.61 -10.74
CA PHE A 475 8.04 3.40 -9.95
C PHE A 475 8.76 4.70 -9.61
N GLU A 476 9.54 4.63 -8.54
CA GLU A 476 10.51 5.63 -8.12
C GLU A 476 11.88 4.95 -7.95
N ARG A 477 12.92 5.76 -7.72
CA ARG A 477 14.27 5.24 -7.41
C ARG A 477 14.84 4.32 -8.50
N GLY A 478 14.51 4.56 -9.77
CA GLY A 478 15.08 3.84 -10.89
C GLY A 478 16.59 4.10 -11.00
N THR A 479 17.35 3.03 -11.26
CA THR A 479 18.82 3.07 -11.34
C THR A 479 19.37 2.98 -12.77
N MET A 480 18.51 3.04 -13.79
CA MET A 480 18.89 2.85 -15.19
C MET A 480 19.97 3.85 -15.61
N PHE A 481 19.80 5.14 -15.30
CA PHE A 481 20.82 6.15 -15.58
C PHE A 481 22.13 5.91 -14.81
N ALA A 482 22.05 5.53 -13.54
CA ALA A 482 23.24 5.27 -12.73
C ALA A 482 24.06 4.09 -13.29
N GLU A 483 23.37 3.02 -13.72
CA GLU A 483 23.97 1.87 -14.36
C GLU A 483 24.58 2.21 -15.73
N ARG A 484 23.93 3.08 -16.50
CA ARG A 484 24.52 3.63 -17.74
C ARG A 484 25.86 4.32 -17.49
N ILE A 485 25.93 5.19 -16.47
CA ILE A 485 27.17 5.90 -16.14
C ILE A 485 28.25 4.92 -15.64
N ARG A 486 27.88 3.94 -14.81
CA ARG A 486 28.83 2.91 -14.33
C ARG A 486 29.44 2.10 -15.46
N ARG A 487 28.66 1.76 -16.48
CA ARG A 487 29.15 1.04 -17.67
C ARG A 487 29.92 1.93 -18.63
N GLY A 488 29.42 3.14 -18.87
CA GLY A 488 30.07 4.15 -19.72
C GLY A 488 31.36 4.71 -19.14
N ALA A 489 31.67 4.49 -17.86
CA ALA A 489 32.98 4.78 -17.28
C ALA A 489 34.08 3.82 -17.79
N GLY A 490 33.73 2.77 -18.55
CA GLY A 490 34.66 1.93 -19.32
C GLY A 490 34.82 2.38 -20.78
N LEU A 491 35.43 1.53 -21.63
CA LEU A 491 35.56 1.76 -23.08
C LEU A 491 34.26 1.46 -23.87
N ASP A 492 33.25 0.90 -23.21
CA ASP A 492 32.00 0.46 -23.84
C ASP A 492 30.95 1.58 -23.87
N SER A 493 30.28 1.75 -25.01
CA SER A 493 29.18 2.70 -25.13
C SER A 493 27.99 2.25 -24.27
N ALA A 494 27.59 3.09 -23.30
CA ALA A 494 26.42 2.84 -22.45
C ALA A 494 25.12 2.69 -23.26
N TYR A 495 25.03 3.38 -24.41
CA TYR A 495 23.90 3.24 -25.34
C TYR A 495 23.86 1.85 -25.97
N LEU A 496 25.01 1.34 -26.44
CA LEU A 496 25.09 -0.01 -27.03
C LEU A 496 24.94 -1.10 -25.96
N ALA A 497 25.40 -0.87 -24.73
CA ALA A 497 25.23 -1.81 -23.64
C ALA A 497 23.74 -2.03 -23.27
N GLU A 498 22.93 -0.98 -23.38
CA GLU A 498 21.47 -1.09 -23.27
C GLU A 498 20.84 -1.71 -24.53
N TRP A 499 21.30 -1.31 -25.71
CA TRP A 499 20.72 -1.72 -27.00
C TRP A 499 21.27 -3.03 -27.58
N ASN A 500 22.21 -3.73 -26.92
CA ASN A 500 22.69 -5.05 -27.33
C ASN A 500 21.62 -6.16 -27.14
N GLN A 501 20.37 -5.83 -27.45
CA GLN A 501 19.44 -6.67 -28.19
C GLN A 501 20.17 -7.17 -29.45
N GLY A 502 19.99 -8.44 -29.83
CA GLY A 502 20.72 -9.10 -30.93
C GLY A 502 20.47 -8.57 -32.35
N GLY A 503 20.47 -7.25 -32.56
CA GLY A 503 20.24 -6.57 -33.83
C GLY A 503 21.21 -5.43 -34.15
N ALA A 504 22.22 -5.15 -33.30
CA ALA A 504 23.31 -4.21 -33.62
C ALA A 504 24.51 -4.88 -34.36
N LEU A 505 24.29 -6.09 -34.88
CA LEU A 505 25.11 -6.74 -35.91
C LEU A 505 24.24 -6.88 -37.16
N GLY A 506 23.93 -5.74 -37.79
CA GLY A 506 23.36 -5.65 -39.13
C GLY A 506 24.37 -4.98 -40.03
#